data_AF-A0A0C3CI73-F1
#
_entry.id   AF-A0A0C3CI73-F1
#
_cell.length_a   1.000
_cell.length_b   1.000
_cell.length_c   1.000
_cell.angle_alpha   90.00
_cell.angle_beta   90.00
_cell.angle_gamma   90.00
#
_symmetry.space_group_name_H-M   'P 1'
#
loop_
_entity.id
_entity.type
_entity.pdbx_description
1 polymer ?
#
loop_
_entity_poly.entity_id
_entity_poly.type
_entity_poly.pdbx_seq_one_letter_code
_entity_poly.pdbx_strand_id
1 'polypeptide(L)'
;MSWKVSHSDQTQNEVQLTWNVHVVEYVNNIYRRTTVHVNSSKGTVADSLPKDILILGPHFVPPSYLHVEKWQKCPAIEPMTGYLKPLIVVHPFYYPGLTKCPQCDSINVKWDSWTTKGHREVHGIRQEECTLGMQLRCKDCEMHFGKGKGGDPTKGKYCFATTNALFWERREAWEMPCGIPYFLKRCALTRELFDMIIELRPSSTSAGLAENIKWICISVDNTFWSAGKASIADSKKKQTKVWKGGMMMDGKGAEYWSKEEQAVKLEAAFEKWSRKGGVWSVAAAQVYADQMNHV
;
A
#
# COMPACT_ATOMS: atom_id res chain seq x y z
N MET A 1 -2.54 -8.53 -22.58
CA MET A 1 -2.45 -7.14 -23.09
C MET A 1 -3.68 -6.29 -22.75
N SER A 2 -4.92 -6.79 -22.83
CA SER A 2 -6.17 -6.01 -22.56
C SER A 2 -6.32 -5.47 -21.11
N TRP A 3 -5.80 -6.16 -20.09
CA TRP A 3 -5.92 -5.72 -18.68
C TRP A 3 -5.08 -4.46 -18.36
N LYS A 4 -3.85 -4.35 -18.90
CA LYS A 4 -2.97 -3.18 -18.68
C LYS A 4 -3.60 -1.88 -19.23
N VAL A 5 -4.35 -1.96 -20.32
CA VAL A 5 -5.01 -0.80 -20.96
C VAL A 5 -6.23 -0.31 -20.16
N SER A 6 -6.92 -1.21 -19.45
CA SER A 6 -8.10 -0.87 -18.65
C SER A 6 -7.79 -0.38 -17.23
N HIS A 7 -6.53 -0.45 -16.80
CA HIS A 7 -6.07 -0.12 -15.45
C HIS A 7 -4.80 0.75 -15.51
N SER A 8 -4.85 1.86 -16.26
CA SER A 8 -3.76 2.85 -16.34
C SER A 8 -3.35 3.42 -14.99
N ASP A 9 -4.32 3.53 -14.08
CA ASP A 9 -4.17 4.21 -12.79
C ASP A 9 -3.62 3.28 -11.69
N GLN A 10 -3.32 2.02 -12.02
CA GLN A 10 -2.77 1.02 -11.09
C GLN A 10 -1.31 0.71 -11.42
N THR A 11 -0.57 0.28 -10.39
CA THR A 11 0.80 -0.19 -10.57
C THR A 11 0.84 -1.33 -11.60
N GLN A 12 1.46 -1.08 -12.76
CA GLN A 12 1.69 -2.06 -13.82
C GLN A 12 2.99 -2.85 -13.64
N ASN A 13 3.65 -2.67 -12.49
CA ASN A 13 4.90 -3.35 -12.15
C ASN A 13 4.64 -4.86 -11.99
N GLU A 14 5.25 -5.65 -12.87
CA GLU A 14 5.06 -7.10 -12.93
C GLU A 14 5.57 -7.81 -11.67
N VAL A 15 6.62 -7.28 -11.03
CA VAL A 15 7.16 -7.82 -9.77
C VAL A 15 6.15 -7.65 -8.63
N GLN A 16 5.50 -6.48 -8.55
CA GLN A 16 4.44 -6.23 -7.56
C GLN A 16 3.23 -7.14 -7.79
N LEU A 17 2.81 -7.31 -9.04
CA LEU A 17 1.68 -8.19 -9.38
C LEU A 17 2.01 -9.65 -9.05
N THR A 18 3.24 -10.10 -9.29
CA THR A 18 3.71 -11.45 -8.94
C THR A 18 3.69 -11.66 -7.42
N TRP A 19 4.19 -10.69 -6.65
CA TRP A 19 4.09 -10.70 -5.19
C TRP A 19 2.64 -10.80 -4.71
N ASN A 20 1.75 -9.98 -5.27
CA ASN A 20 0.32 -9.99 -4.93
C ASN A 20 -0.31 -11.37 -5.20
N VAL A 21 0.05 -12.04 -6.31
CA VAL A 21 -0.43 -13.38 -6.65
C VAL A 21 0.03 -14.41 -5.62
N HIS A 22 1.29 -14.37 -5.17
CA HIS A 22 1.78 -15.26 -4.13
C HIS A 22 1.02 -15.11 -2.81
N VAL A 23 0.73 -13.86 -2.40
CA VAL A 23 -0.09 -13.58 -1.21
C VAL A 23 -1.51 -14.12 -1.38
N VAL A 24 -2.14 -13.90 -2.53
CA VAL A 24 -3.48 -14.42 -2.82
C VAL A 24 -3.52 -15.95 -2.76
N GLU A 25 -2.53 -16.62 -3.35
CA GLU A 25 -2.46 -18.09 -3.33
C GLU A 25 -2.27 -18.63 -1.91
N TYR A 26 -1.41 -17.98 -1.11
CA TYR A 26 -1.24 -18.29 0.31
C TYR A 26 -2.57 -18.15 1.08
N VAL A 27 -3.27 -17.01 0.93
CA VAL A 27 -4.54 -16.75 1.62
C VAL A 27 -5.63 -17.75 1.19
N ASN A 28 -5.71 -18.07 -0.10
CA ASN A 28 -6.63 -19.10 -0.59
C ASN A 28 -6.32 -20.46 0.01
N ASN A 29 -5.04 -20.82 0.14
CA ASN A 29 -4.61 -22.11 0.69
C ASN A 29 -5.03 -22.25 2.16
N ILE A 30 -4.71 -21.25 3.00
CA ILE A 30 -5.08 -21.29 4.42
C ILE A 30 -6.59 -21.22 4.62
N TYR A 31 -7.30 -20.42 3.82
CA TYR A 31 -8.74 -20.27 3.96
C TYR A 31 -9.48 -21.56 3.56
N ARG A 32 -9.08 -22.20 2.46
CA ARG A 32 -9.66 -23.49 2.03
C ARG A 32 -9.47 -24.60 3.07
N ARG A 33 -8.34 -24.60 3.79
CA ARG A 33 -8.08 -25.57 4.86
C ARG A 33 -8.90 -25.30 6.13
N THR A 34 -9.21 -24.03 6.39
CA THR A 34 -9.87 -23.60 7.63
C THR A 34 -11.35 -23.30 7.47
N THR A 35 -11.92 -23.58 6.29
CA THR A 35 -13.35 -23.41 6.03
C THR A 35 -14.00 -24.69 5.55
N VAL A 36 -15.25 -24.88 6.00
CA VAL A 36 -16.08 -25.98 5.54
C VAL A 36 -16.50 -25.70 4.11
N HIS A 37 -16.20 -26.62 3.21
CA HIS A 37 -16.63 -26.52 1.82
C HIS A 37 -18.16 -26.52 1.74
N VAL A 38 -18.74 -25.73 0.83
CA VAL A 38 -20.20 -25.56 0.72
C VAL A 38 -20.93 -26.89 0.45
N ASN A 39 -20.24 -27.86 -0.17
CA ASN A 39 -20.78 -29.20 -0.46
C ASN A 39 -20.52 -30.23 0.65
N SER A 40 -19.94 -29.83 1.78
CA SER A 40 -19.73 -30.74 2.90
C SER A 40 -21.04 -31.10 3.59
N SER A 41 -21.10 -32.29 4.18
CA SER A 41 -22.29 -32.76 4.90
C SER A 41 -22.61 -31.84 6.09
N LYS A 42 -23.90 -31.72 6.41
CA LYS A 42 -24.40 -30.90 7.52
C LYS A 42 -23.79 -31.39 8.84
N GLY A 43 -23.07 -30.50 9.54
CA GLY A 43 -22.35 -30.82 10.78
C GLY A 43 -20.85 -31.07 10.59
N THR A 44 -20.32 -30.98 9.36
CA THR A 44 -18.86 -30.97 9.13
C THR A 44 -18.23 -29.78 9.84
N VAL A 45 -17.23 -30.04 10.67
CA VAL A 45 -16.44 -29.02 11.35
C VAL A 45 -15.25 -28.66 10.46
N ALA A 46 -14.83 -27.39 10.46
CA ALA A 46 -13.65 -26.97 9.73
C ALA A 46 -12.39 -27.61 10.31
N ASP A 47 -11.45 -27.99 9.46
CA ASP A 47 -10.16 -28.48 9.92
C ASP A 47 -9.36 -27.36 10.58
N SER A 48 -8.60 -27.72 11.61
CA SER A 48 -7.63 -26.83 12.22
C SER A 48 -6.38 -26.74 11.36
N LEU A 49 -5.78 -25.54 11.29
CA LEU A 49 -4.53 -25.37 10.56
C LEU A 49 -3.40 -26.17 11.25
N PRO A 50 -2.61 -26.95 10.49
CA PRO A 50 -1.42 -27.61 11.02
C PRO A 50 -0.44 -26.63 11.70
N LYS A 51 0.19 -27.07 12.80
CA LYS A 51 1.07 -26.22 13.64
C LYS A 51 2.33 -25.73 12.91
N ASP A 52 2.73 -26.42 11.85
CA ASP A 52 3.87 -26.09 11.00
C ASP A 52 3.57 -24.96 10.00
N ILE A 53 2.30 -24.60 9.81
CA ILE A 53 1.92 -23.50 8.92
C ILE A 53 1.80 -22.21 9.73
N LEU A 54 2.70 -21.27 9.46
CA LEU A 54 2.64 -19.93 10.02
C LEU A 54 1.45 -19.16 9.44
N ILE A 55 0.69 -18.49 10.31
CA ILE A 55 -0.35 -17.54 9.92
C ILE A 55 0.32 -16.19 9.68
N LEU A 56 0.36 -15.77 8.42
CA LEU A 56 0.89 -14.49 7.96
C LEU A 56 -0.26 -13.53 7.66
N GLY A 57 0.00 -12.23 7.69
CA GLY A 57 -1.00 -11.20 7.41
C GLY A 57 -1.76 -10.70 8.65
N PRO A 58 -2.83 -9.91 8.47
CA PRO A 58 -3.43 -9.45 7.20
C PRO A 58 -2.58 -8.44 6.42
N HIS A 59 -1.55 -7.86 7.04
CA HIS A 59 -0.59 -6.96 6.41
C HIS A 59 0.68 -7.73 6.02
N PHE A 60 0.92 -7.87 4.71
CA PHE A 60 2.03 -8.62 4.15
C PHE A 60 3.14 -7.66 3.72
N VAL A 61 4.26 -7.71 4.44
CA VAL A 61 5.45 -6.91 4.11
C VAL A 61 6.39 -7.76 3.26
N PRO A 62 6.81 -7.28 2.07
CA PRO A 62 7.76 -7.99 1.24
C PRO A 62 9.12 -8.08 1.95
N PRO A 63 9.91 -9.15 1.70
CA PRO A 63 11.25 -9.27 2.28
C PRO A 63 12.12 -8.07 1.90
N SER A 64 12.60 -7.34 2.91
CA SER A 64 13.56 -6.25 2.67
C SER A 64 14.95 -6.80 2.31
N TYR A 65 15.82 -5.95 1.74
CA TYR A 65 17.19 -6.34 1.40
C TYR A 65 17.98 -6.93 2.56
N LEU A 66 17.75 -6.41 3.77
CA LEU A 66 18.37 -6.96 4.97
C LEU A 66 18.02 -8.45 5.16
N HIS A 67 16.76 -8.84 4.94
CA HIS A 67 16.37 -10.25 5.03
C HIS A 67 17.08 -11.10 3.99
N VAL A 68 17.13 -10.62 2.74
CA VAL A 68 17.78 -11.34 1.63
C VAL A 68 19.29 -11.49 1.87
N GLU A 69 19.95 -10.45 2.37
CA GLU A 69 21.37 -10.48 2.75
C GLU A 69 21.66 -11.45 3.90
N LYS A 70 20.79 -11.49 4.91
CA LYS A 70 20.99 -12.42 6.04
C LYS A 70 20.68 -13.86 5.68
N TRP A 71 19.80 -14.11 4.71
CA TRP A 71 19.44 -15.46 4.29
C TRP A 71 20.36 -16.04 3.21
N GLN A 72 21.03 -15.19 2.42
CA GLN A 72 21.84 -15.64 1.29
C GLN A 72 23.29 -15.18 1.43
N LYS A 73 24.23 -16.11 1.23
CA LYS A 73 25.67 -15.81 1.32
C LYS A 73 26.14 -14.77 0.28
N CYS A 74 25.50 -14.75 -0.89
CA CYS A 74 25.76 -13.80 -1.98
C CYS A 74 24.43 -13.47 -2.70
N PRO A 75 23.61 -12.54 -2.16
CA PRO A 75 22.31 -12.23 -2.76
C PRO A 75 22.45 -11.50 -4.08
N ALA A 76 21.69 -11.92 -5.09
CA ALA A 76 21.47 -11.13 -6.30
C ALA A 76 20.41 -10.05 -5.98
N ILE A 77 20.88 -8.88 -5.54
CA ILE A 77 20.01 -7.77 -5.15
C ILE A 77 19.46 -7.12 -6.42
N GLU A 78 18.18 -7.35 -6.70
CA GLU A 78 17.45 -6.62 -7.73
C GLU A 78 16.81 -5.35 -7.13
N PRO A 79 17.14 -4.14 -7.64
CA PRO A 79 16.56 -2.88 -7.15
C PRO A 79 15.03 -2.87 -7.13
N MET A 80 14.41 -3.52 -8.12
CA MET A 80 12.95 -3.49 -8.28
C MET A 80 12.18 -4.27 -7.21
N THR A 81 12.81 -5.25 -6.57
CA THR A 81 12.18 -6.04 -5.49
C THR A 81 12.21 -5.31 -4.14
N GLY A 82 13.09 -4.32 -3.97
CA GLY A 82 13.18 -3.52 -2.74
C GLY A 82 12.11 -2.44 -2.60
N TYR A 83 11.46 -2.05 -3.70
CA TYR A 83 10.38 -1.07 -3.72
C TYR A 83 9.00 -1.72 -3.79
N LEU A 84 8.91 -3.01 -3.46
CA LEU A 84 7.62 -3.67 -3.34
C LEU A 84 6.81 -3.00 -2.23
N LYS A 85 5.60 -2.61 -2.56
CA LYS A 85 4.65 -2.07 -1.60
C LYS A 85 4.10 -3.20 -0.76
N PRO A 86 3.99 -3.01 0.57
CA PRO A 86 3.24 -3.92 1.41
C PRO A 86 1.81 -4.09 0.91
N LEU A 87 1.25 -5.26 1.18
CA LEU A 87 -0.09 -5.62 0.74
C LEU A 87 -0.97 -5.93 1.95
N ILE A 88 -2.03 -5.14 2.13
CA ILE A 88 -3.09 -5.44 3.09
C ILE A 88 -4.14 -6.32 2.41
N VAL A 89 -4.57 -7.37 3.09
CA VAL A 89 -5.59 -8.29 2.60
C VAL A 89 -6.87 -8.14 3.44
N VAL A 90 -7.94 -7.65 2.82
CA VAL A 90 -9.28 -7.57 3.43
C VAL A 90 -10.06 -8.83 3.07
N HIS A 91 -9.93 -9.84 3.94
CA HIS A 91 -10.48 -11.18 3.71
C HIS A 91 -11.19 -11.72 4.97
N PRO A 92 -12.29 -12.49 4.85
CA PRO A 92 -13.06 -13.02 6.00
C PRO A 92 -12.24 -13.81 7.01
N PHE A 93 -11.20 -14.51 6.52
CA PHE A 93 -10.24 -15.23 7.35
C PHE A 93 -9.58 -14.32 8.42
N TYR A 94 -9.18 -13.10 8.06
CA TYR A 94 -8.55 -12.16 9.00
C TYR A 94 -9.57 -11.29 9.72
N TYR A 95 -10.72 -11.04 9.08
CA TYR A 95 -11.76 -10.15 9.59
C TYR A 95 -13.12 -10.88 9.65
N PRO A 96 -13.34 -11.75 10.66
CA PRO A 96 -14.57 -12.54 10.78
C PRO A 96 -15.83 -11.67 11.01
N GLY A 97 -15.66 -10.41 11.42
CA GLY A 97 -16.74 -9.44 11.56
C GLY A 97 -17.37 -8.97 10.24
N LEU A 98 -16.83 -9.35 9.08
CA LEU A 98 -17.33 -8.94 7.76
C LEU A 98 -18.47 -9.85 7.22
N THR A 99 -19.09 -10.66 8.07
CA THR A 99 -20.06 -11.70 7.70
C THR A 99 -21.48 -11.21 7.39
N LYS A 100 -21.73 -9.90 7.45
CA LYS A 100 -23.05 -9.29 7.21
C LYS A 100 -23.07 -8.41 5.98
N CYS A 101 -24.22 -8.33 5.33
CA CYS A 101 -24.44 -7.40 4.22
C CYS A 101 -24.34 -5.95 4.71
N PRO A 102 -23.53 -5.08 4.08
CA PRO A 102 -23.41 -3.68 4.50
C PRO A 102 -24.68 -2.85 4.23
N GLN A 103 -25.65 -3.37 3.47
CA GLN A 103 -26.87 -2.65 3.08
C GLN A 103 -28.13 -3.11 3.83
N CYS A 104 -28.20 -4.33 4.34
CA CYS A 104 -29.39 -4.84 5.03
C CYS A 104 -29.08 -5.65 6.28
N ASP A 105 -27.81 -5.74 6.68
CA ASP A 105 -27.31 -6.51 7.82
C ASP A 105 -27.63 -8.02 7.80
N SER A 106 -28.15 -8.53 6.68
CA SER A 106 -28.41 -9.95 6.49
C SER A 106 -27.13 -10.77 6.58
N ILE A 107 -27.24 -11.93 7.21
CA ILE A 107 -26.22 -12.98 7.26
C ILE A 107 -26.23 -13.88 6.03
N ASN A 108 -27.25 -13.79 5.17
CA ASN A 108 -27.41 -14.61 3.97
C ASN A 108 -26.54 -14.07 2.83
N VAL A 109 -25.23 -14.12 3.05
CA VAL A 109 -24.21 -13.60 2.16
C VAL A 109 -23.31 -14.72 1.65
N LYS A 110 -22.78 -14.53 0.44
CA LYS A 110 -21.83 -15.43 -0.19
C LYS A 110 -20.58 -14.64 -0.57
N TRP A 111 -19.42 -15.13 -0.10
CA TRP A 111 -18.12 -14.70 -0.60
C TRP A 111 -17.85 -15.41 -1.92
N ASP A 112 -17.60 -14.64 -2.97
CA ASP A 112 -17.55 -15.18 -4.33
C ASP A 112 -16.12 -15.35 -4.83
N SER A 113 -15.45 -14.23 -5.10
CA SER A 113 -14.08 -14.21 -5.60
C SER A 113 -13.34 -12.94 -5.18
N TRP A 114 -12.03 -12.92 -5.42
CA TRP A 114 -11.22 -11.70 -5.32
C TRP A 114 -11.73 -10.61 -6.26
N THR A 115 -11.51 -9.35 -5.90
CA THR A 115 -11.92 -8.23 -6.75
C THR A 115 -11.20 -8.27 -8.11
N THR A 116 -11.97 -8.27 -9.20
CA THR A 116 -11.46 -8.35 -10.58
C THR A 116 -10.69 -7.12 -11.05
N LYS A 117 -10.83 -5.99 -10.34
CA LYS A 117 -10.15 -4.73 -10.65
C LYS A 117 -8.70 -4.67 -10.16
N GLY A 118 -8.11 -5.77 -9.70
CA GLY A 118 -6.74 -5.75 -9.15
C GLY A 118 -6.65 -5.10 -7.76
N HIS A 119 -5.42 -4.83 -7.33
CA HIS A 119 -5.15 -4.18 -6.05
C HIS A 119 -5.46 -2.69 -6.11
N ARG A 120 -5.80 -2.13 -4.96
CA ARG A 120 -6.04 -0.70 -4.79
C ARG A 120 -4.81 -0.07 -4.14
N GLU A 121 -4.39 1.08 -4.65
CA GLU A 121 -3.34 1.88 -4.02
C GLU A 121 -3.88 2.52 -2.73
N VAL A 122 -3.05 2.51 -1.68
CA VAL A 122 -3.35 3.05 -0.36
C VAL A 122 -2.23 4.00 0.04
N HIS A 123 -2.60 5.26 0.29
CA HIS A 123 -1.63 6.26 0.72
C HIS A 123 -1.33 6.12 2.20
N GLY A 124 -0.04 6.09 2.53
CA GLY A 124 0.46 5.98 3.89
C GLY A 124 1.33 7.15 4.31
N ILE A 125 1.54 7.29 5.61
CA ILE A 125 2.47 8.31 6.15
C ILE A 125 3.92 7.94 5.84
N ARG A 126 4.26 6.66 6.01
CA ARG A 126 5.65 6.17 5.94
C ARG A 126 6.00 5.67 4.55
N GLN A 127 5.06 4.98 3.92
CA GLN A 127 5.22 4.39 2.60
C GLN A 127 3.84 4.20 1.96
N GLU A 128 3.82 4.11 0.64
CA GLU A 128 2.64 3.70 -0.12
C GLU A 128 2.42 2.19 0.03
N GLU A 129 1.16 1.80 0.12
CA GLU A 129 0.74 0.42 0.32
C GLU A 129 -0.28 0.01 -0.74
N CYS A 130 -0.52 -1.29 -0.85
CA CYS A 130 -1.52 -1.87 -1.71
C CYS A 130 -2.58 -2.57 -0.86
N THR A 131 -3.80 -2.70 -1.37
CA THR A 131 -4.83 -3.52 -0.73
C THR A 131 -5.60 -4.37 -1.71
N LEU A 132 -5.82 -5.62 -1.33
CA LEU A 132 -6.68 -6.56 -2.04
C LEU A 132 -7.85 -6.97 -1.14
N GLY A 133 -9.00 -7.19 -1.77
CA GLY A 133 -10.19 -7.60 -1.06
C GLY A 133 -11.03 -8.59 -1.84
N MET A 134 -12.05 -9.10 -1.17
CA MET A 134 -13.04 -9.99 -1.76
C MET A 134 -14.34 -9.29 -2.13
N GLN A 135 -15.08 -9.91 -3.05
CA GLN A 135 -16.45 -9.59 -3.39
C GLN A 135 -17.43 -10.38 -2.52
N LEU A 136 -18.37 -9.65 -1.91
CA LEU A 136 -19.50 -10.15 -1.14
C LEU A 136 -20.78 -10.00 -1.97
N ARG A 137 -21.58 -11.06 -2.06
CA ARG A 137 -22.93 -11.01 -2.64
C ARG A 137 -23.96 -11.30 -1.55
N CYS A 138 -24.96 -10.43 -1.40
CA CYS A 138 -26.08 -10.66 -0.49
C CYS A 138 -27.27 -11.22 -1.27
N LYS A 139 -27.76 -12.41 -0.90
CA LYS A 139 -28.88 -13.07 -1.58
C LYS A 139 -30.19 -12.33 -1.33
N ASP A 140 -30.39 -11.80 -0.13
CA ASP A 140 -31.61 -11.05 0.18
C ASP A 140 -31.67 -9.74 -0.62
N CYS A 141 -30.55 -9.01 -0.73
CA CYS A 141 -30.47 -7.85 -1.63
C CYS A 141 -30.59 -8.24 -3.10
N GLU A 142 -30.08 -9.40 -3.51
CA GLU A 142 -30.21 -9.90 -4.88
C GLU A 142 -31.67 -10.14 -5.25
N MET A 143 -32.50 -10.62 -4.33
CA MET A 143 -33.95 -10.76 -4.54
C MET A 143 -34.66 -9.42 -4.76
N HIS A 144 -34.20 -8.35 -4.09
CA HIS A 144 -34.86 -7.03 -4.15
C HIS A 144 -34.30 -6.10 -5.24
N PHE A 145 -33.01 -6.23 -5.58
CA PHE A 145 -32.29 -5.30 -6.46
C PHE A 145 -31.59 -5.99 -7.64
N GLY A 146 -31.61 -7.33 -7.71
CA GLY A 146 -31.07 -8.08 -8.84
C GLY A 146 -31.89 -7.87 -10.12
N LYS A 147 -31.30 -8.12 -11.28
CA LYS A 147 -31.97 -7.99 -12.59
C LYS A 147 -33.05 -9.07 -12.85
N GLY A 148 -33.52 -9.76 -11.81
CA GLY A 148 -34.59 -10.77 -11.84
C GLY A 148 -35.97 -10.21 -11.45
N LYS A 149 -36.97 -11.10 -11.35
CA LYS A 149 -38.42 -10.85 -11.16
C LYS A 149 -38.77 -9.65 -10.24
N GLY A 150 -38.76 -8.43 -10.77
CA GLY A 150 -39.23 -7.21 -10.10
C GLY A 150 -38.17 -6.37 -9.37
N GLY A 151 -36.88 -6.70 -9.47
CA GLY A 151 -35.83 -5.93 -8.82
C GLY A 151 -35.51 -4.61 -9.52
N ASP A 152 -35.35 -3.54 -8.75
CA ASP A 152 -35.01 -2.20 -9.26
C ASP A 152 -33.52 -1.91 -9.04
N PRO A 153 -32.66 -2.08 -10.05
CA PRO A 153 -31.21 -1.87 -9.93
C PRO A 153 -30.84 -0.40 -9.71
N THR A 154 -31.78 0.53 -9.84
CA THR A 154 -31.54 1.96 -9.53
C THR A 154 -31.65 2.25 -8.04
N LYS A 155 -32.31 1.38 -7.26
CA LYS A 155 -32.59 1.58 -5.83
C LYS A 155 -31.58 0.98 -4.87
N GLY A 156 -30.69 0.10 -5.34
CA GLY A 156 -29.72 -0.56 -4.45
C GLY A 156 -28.75 -1.48 -5.16
N LYS A 157 -27.80 -2.03 -4.39
CA LYS A 157 -26.82 -3.01 -4.87
C LYS A 157 -26.92 -4.28 -4.04
N TYR A 158 -26.45 -5.39 -4.62
CA TYR A 158 -26.38 -6.69 -3.95
C TYR A 158 -24.98 -7.30 -3.98
N CYS A 159 -24.08 -6.75 -4.79
CA CYS A 159 -22.68 -7.15 -4.87
C CYS A 159 -21.79 -5.99 -4.40
N PHE A 160 -20.93 -6.26 -3.42
CA PHE A 160 -20.09 -5.28 -2.76
C PHE A 160 -18.64 -5.77 -2.76
N ALA A 161 -17.70 -4.86 -2.97
CA ALA A 161 -16.27 -5.15 -2.87
C ALA A 161 -15.74 -4.52 -1.59
N THR A 162 -15.02 -5.29 -0.78
CA THR A 162 -14.42 -4.82 0.49
C THR A 162 -13.40 -3.69 0.31
N THR A 163 -12.87 -3.47 -0.89
CA THR A 163 -11.97 -2.35 -1.22
C THR A 163 -12.70 -1.09 -1.73
N ASN A 164 -14.03 -1.13 -1.85
CA ASN A 164 -14.85 -0.05 -2.35
C ASN A 164 -15.49 0.72 -1.20
N ALA A 165 -15.50 2.06 -1.29
CA ALA A 165 -16.16 2.94 -0.33
C ALA A 165 -17.62 2.56 -0.03
N LEU A 166 -18.36 2.09 -1.04
CA LEU A 166 -19.76 1.68 -0.87
C LEU A 166 -19.97 0.51 0.10
N PHE A 167 -18.95 -0.31 0.32
CA PHE A 167 -19.03 -1.38 1.33
C PHE A 167 -19.02 -0.79 2.75
N TRP A 168 -18.38 0.37 2.94
CA TRP A 168 -18.11 0.99 4.23
C TRP A 168 -18.98 2.21 4.53
N GLU A 169 -19.78 2.67 3.58
CA GLU A 169 -20.55 3.94 3.65
C GLU A 169 -21.49 4.05 4.86
N ARG A 170 -21.99 2.91 5.38
CA ARG A 170 -22.88 2.87 6.55
C ARG A 170 -22.18 2.58 7.87
N ARG A 171 -20.86 2.45 7.86
CA ARG A 171 -20.06 2.22 9.05
C ARG A 171 -19.34 3.49 9.42
N GLU A 172 -19.35 3.78 10.70
CA GLU A 172 -18.57 4.88 11.22
C GLU A 172 -17.08 4.52 11.27
N ALA A 173 -16.26 5.56 11.26
CA ALA A 173 -14.80 5.48 11.31
C ALA A 173 -14.27 4.58 12.44
N TRP A 174 -14.88 4.65 13.62
CA TRP A 174 -14.50 3.86 14.80
C TRP A 174 -15.04 2.42 14.79
N GLU A 175 -15.99 2.10 13.92
CA GLU A 175 -16.54 0.73 13.78
C GLU A 175 -15.73 -0.13 12.80
N MET A 176 -14.80 0.50 12.06
CA MET A 176 -13.92 -0.20 11.14
C MET A 176 -12.88 -1.04 11.92
N PRO A 177 -12.73 -2.34 11.60
CA PRO A 177 -11.70 -3.17 12.21
C PRO A 177 -10.29 -2.57 12.06
N CYS A 178 -9.49 -2.67 13.12
CA CYS A 178 -8.09 -2.25 13.10
C CYS A 178 -7.32 -2.94 11.97
N GLY A 179 -6.44 -2.20 11.30
CA GLY A 179 -5.64 -2.70 10.18
C GLY A 179 -6.32 -2.66 8.81
N ILE A 180 -7.60 -2.27 8.73
CA ILE A 180 -8.28 -2.01 7.45
C ILE A 180 -8.07 -0.55 7.04
N PRO A 181 -7.63 -0.27 5.80
CA PRO A 181 -7.53 1.09 5.27
C PRO A 181 -8.90 1.78 5.16
N TYR A 182 -8.88 3.11 5.20
CA TYR A 182 -10.05 3.92 4.86
C TYR A 182 -10.24 4.02 3.36
N PHE A 183 -11.34 3.47 2.86
CA PHE A 183 -11.67 3.49 1.45
C PHE A 183 -12.57 4.67 1.09
N LEU A 184 -12.00 5.68 0.42
CA LEU A 184 -12.75 6.77 -0.19
C LEU A 184 -13.16 6.41 -1.62
N LYS A 185 -14.00 7.24 -2.25
CA LYS A 185 -14.49 6.99 -3.62
C LYS A 185 -13.37 6.92 -4.66
N ARG A 186 -12.30 7.70 -4.49
CA ARG A 186 -11.18 7.81 -5.45
C ARG A 186 -9.90 7.15 -4.95
N CYS A 187 -9.53 7.38 -3.69
CA CYS A 187 -8.32 6.82 -3.09
C CYS A 187 -8.64 5.98 -1.85
N ALA A 188 -7.61 5.36 -1.28
CA ALA A 188 -7.65 4.75 0.04
C ALA A 188 -6.49 5.29 0.87
N LEU A 189 -6.66 5.34 2.18
CA LEU A 189 -5.67 5.86 3.14
C LEU A 189 -5.41 4.81 4.22
N THR A 190 -4.16 4.69 4.64
CA THR A 190 -3.82 3.95 5.87
C THR A 190 -4.54 4.56 7.07
N ARG A 191 -4.70 3.77 8.15
CA ARG A 191 -5.40 4.23 9.36
C ARG A 191 -4.67 5.42 9.99
N GLU A 192 -3.35 5.32 10.03
CA GLU A 192 -2.44 6.32 10.57
C GLU A 192 -2.59 7.64 9.81
N LEU A 193 -2.57 7.60 8.47
CA LEU A 193 -2.71 8.80 7.65
C LEU A 193 -4.08 9.46 7.85
N PHE A 194 -5.14 8.65 7.93
CA PHE A 194 -6.48 9.17 8.16
C PHE A 194 -6.63 9.84 9.53
N ASP A 195 -6.14 9.18 10.58
CA ASP A 195 -6.23 9.71 11.95
C ASP A 195 -5.43 11.02 12.09
N MET A 196 -4.22 11.09 11.49
CA MET A 196 -3.44 12.32 11.41
C MET A 196 -4.17 13.43 10.63
N ILE A 197 -4.84 13.11 9.52
CA ILE A 197 -5.63 14.09 8.78
C ILE A 197 -6.76 14.63 9.66
N ILE A 198 -7.49 13.76 10.37
CA ILE A 198 -8.56 14.21 11.28
C ILE A 198 -8.02 15.13 12.36
N GLU A 199 -6.89 14.78 12.97
CA GLU A 199 -6.29 15.53 14.07
C GLU A 199 -5.77 16.91 13.63
N LEU A 200 -5.08 16.97 12.48
CA LEU A 200 -4.40 18.18 12.04
C LEU A 200 -5.26 19.09 11.16
N ARG A 201 -6.32 18.58 10.54
CA ARG A 201 -7.17 19.36 9.62
C ARG A 201 -7.86 20.57 10.24
N PRO A 202 -8.30 20.56 11.52
CA PRO A 202 -8.86 21.77 12.15
C PRO A 202 -7.83 22.92 12.25
N SER A 203 -6.54 22.61 12.22
CA SER A 203 -5.45 23.56 12.49
C SER A 203 -4.58 23.89 11.28
N SER A 204 -4.78 23.21 10.14
CA SER A 204 -3.91 23.32 8.96
C SER A 204 -4.72 23.37 7.66
N THR A 205 -4.15 24.00 6.63
CA THR A 205 -4.72 23.93 5.29
C THR A 205 -4.35 22.59 4.64
N SER A 206 -5.19 22.08 3.73
CA SER A 206 -4.89 20.85 3.00
C SER A 206 -3.55 20.91 2.25
N ALA A 207 -3.16 22.08 1.76
CA ALA A 207 -1.87 22.29 1.10
C ALA A 207 -0.70 22.19 2.09
N GLY A 208 -0.80 22.85 3.25
CA GLY A 208 0.23 22.76 4.29
C GLY A 208 0.38 21.33 4.83
N LEU A 209 -0.72 20.60 5.00
CA LEU A 209 -0.67 19.20 5.42
C LEU A 209 0.01 18.31 4.37
N ALA A 210 -0.30 18.50 3.08
CA ALA A 210 0.33 17.75 2.00
C ALA A 210 1.85 17.99 1.92
N GLU A 211 2.31 19.23 2.13
CA GLU A 211 3.73 19.55 2.20
C GLU A 211 4.42 18.86 3.38
N ASN A 212 3.82 18.88 4.58
CA ASN A 212 4.37 18.21 5.75
C ASN A 212 4.51 16.70 5.56
N ILE A 213 3.49 16.04 4.99
CA ILE A 213 3.54 14.60 4.70
C ILE A 213 4.64 14.31 3.68
N LYS A 214 4.78 15.14 2.64
CA LYS A 214 5.85 14.99 1.65
C LYS A 214 7.24 15.02 2.28
N TRP A 215 7.48 15.92 3.24
CA TRP A 215 8.75 15.99 3.96
C TRP A 215 9.02 14.74 4.81
N ILE A 216 7.99 14.18 5.45
CA ILE A 216 8.10 12.94 6.22
C ILE A 216 8.50 11.77 5.30
N CYS A 217 7.84 11.59 4.16
CA CYS A 217 8.16 10.52 3.21
C CYS A 217 9.61 10.63 2.71
N ILE A 218 10.06 11.85 2.36
CA ILE A 218 11.45 12.10 1.94
C ILE A 218 12.45 11.76 3.06
N SER A 219 12.11 12.07 4.32
CA SER A 219 12.97 11.76 5.46
C SER A 219 13.12 10.26 5.71
N VAL A 220 12.04 9.48 5.49
CA VAL A 220 12.06 8.01 5.62
C VAL A 220 12.94 7.38 4.55
N ASP A 221 12.82 7.82 3.30
CA ASP A 221 13.71 7.43 2.19
C ASP A 221 15.17 7.79 2.50
N ASN A 222 15.42 8.92 3.14
CA ASN A 222 16.75 9.32 3.61
C ASN A 222 17.28 8.42 4.75
N THR A 223 16.41 7.79 5.55
CA THR A 223 16.83 6.77 6.53
C THR A 223 17.31 5.48 5.87
N PHE A 224 16.74 5.12 4.71
CA PHE A 224 17.28 4.06 3.86
C PHE A 224 18.64 4.44 3.25
N TRP A 225 18.89 5.74 3.08
CA TRP A 225 20.19 6.31 2.71
C TRP A 225 21.24 6.16 3.83
N SER A 226 20.81 6.17 5.11
CA SER A 226 21.70 5.94 6.26
C SER A 226 21.98 4.46 6.51
N ALA A 227 21.14 3.56 6.00
CA ALA A 227 21.32 2.11 6.05
C ALA A 227 22.26 1.60 4.95
N GLY A 228 23.52 2.06 4.93
CA GLY A 228 24.68 1.37 4.38
C GLY A 228 24.65 0.86 2.91
N LYS A 229 25.47 1.50 2.06
CA LYS A 229 26.09 1.01 0.80
C LYS A 229 25.59 -0.34 0.26
N ALA A 230 24.74 -0.33 -0.77
CA ALA A 230 24.45 -1.53 -1.56
C ALA A 230 25.71 -1.95 -2.35
N SER A 231 26.15 -3.19 -2.18
CA SER A 231 27.23 -3.79 -2.98
C SER A 231 26.62 -4.57 -4.14
N ILE A 232 26.87 -4.13 -5.37
CA ILE A 232 26.48 -4.86 -6.58
C ILE A 232 27.65 -5.75 -6.99
N ALA A 233 27.39 -7.04 -7.16
CA ALA A 233 28.36 -7.97 -7.73
C ALA A 233 28.13 -8.10 -9.24
N ASP A 234 29.15 -7.78 -10.03
CA ASP A 234 29.14 -8.06 -11.47
C ASP A 234 29.17 -9.59 -11.73
N SER A 235 28.81 -10.01 -12.94
CA SER A 235 29.00 -11.34 -13.52
C SER A 235 30.37 -11.98 -13.25
N LYS A 236 31.41 -11.15 -13.04
CA LYS A 236 32.78 -11.57 -12.66
C LYS A 236 33.03 -11.61 -11.15
N LYS A 237 31.98 -11.54 -10.32
CA LYS A 237 32.03 -11.48 -8.85
C LYS A 237 32.80 -10.29 -8.27
N LYS A 238 33.06 -9.26 -9.07
CA LYS A 238 33.67 -8.01 -8.59
C LYS A 238 32.61 -7.20 -7.85
N GLN A 239 32.84 -6.97 -6.57
CA GLN A 239 31.93 -6.16 -5.75
C GLN A 239 32.22 -4.68 -5.97
N THR A 240 31.20 -3.93 -6.37
CA THR A 240 31.24 -2.48 -6.48
C THR A 240 30.26 -1.89 -5.48
N LYS A 241 30.74 -1.02 -4.60
CA LYS A 241 29.87 -0.28 -3.66
C LYS A 241 29.20 0.85 -4.45
N VAL A 242 27.88 0.80 -4.55
CA VAL A 242 27.11 1.76 -5.34
C VAL A 242 26.29 2.63 -4.37
N TRP A 243 26.52 3.94 -4.43
CA TRP A 243 25.81 4.96 -3.64
C TRP A 243 24.48 5.39 -4.29
N LYS A 244 23.79 4.48 -4.99
CA LYS A 244 22.57 4.82 -5.74
C LYS A 244 21.33 4.52 -4.90
N GLY A 245 20.96 5.46 -4.03
CA GLY A 245 19.60 5.56 -3.47
C GLY A 245 18.88 6.75 -4.10
N GLY A 246 17.75 6.51 -4.77
CA GLY A 246 16.88 7.53 -5.38
C GLY A 246 16.51 7.21 -6.84
N MET A 247 15.23 6.92 -7.10
CA MET A 247 14.66 6.83 -8.45
C MET A 247 13.90 8.14 -8.74
N MET A 248 14.30 8.87 -9.78
CA MET A 248 13.51 9.98 -10.32
C MET A 248 12.46 9.45 -11.32
N MET A 249 11.40 10.24 -11.53
CA MET A 249 10.17 9.90 -12.26
C MET A 249 10.35 9.48 -13.74
N ASP A 250 11.56 9.47 -14.28
CA ASP A 250 11.87 9.24 -15.69
C ASP A 250 12.76 8.01 -15.95
N GLY A 251 13.03 7.18 -14.95
CA GLY A 251 13.84 5.97 -15.11
C GLY A 251 15.33 6.25 -15.36
N LYS A 252 15.76 7.51 -15.29
CA LYS A 252 17.18 7.86 -15.19
C LYS A 252 17.56 7.82 -13.72
N GLY A 253 18.66 7.12 -13.41
CA GLY A 253 19.22 7.16 -12.06
C GLY A 253 19.58 8.60 -11.69
N ALA A 254 19.51 8.96 -10.40
CA ALA A 254 19.95 10.27 -9.94
C ALA A 254 21.40 10.53 -10.42
N GLU A 255 21.57 11.53 -11.28
CA GLU A 255 22.89 12.06 -11.65
C GLU A 255 23.37 12.92 -10.48
N TYR A 256 24.40 12.45 -9.81
CA TYR A 256 25.07 13.20 -8.76
C TYR A 256 26.00 14.22 -9.40
N TRP A 257 25.88 15.46 -8.95
CA TRP A 257 26.81 16.52 -9.32
C TRP A 257 28.16 16.30 -8.64
N SER A 258 29.22 16.85 -9.23
CA SER A 258 30.49 16.94 -8.52
C SER A 258 30.30 17.80 -7.26
N LYS A 259 31.21 17.66 -6.28
CA LYS A 259 31.19 18.45 -5.05
C LYS A 259 31.14 19.95 -5.35
N GLU A 260 31.91 20.37 -6.35
CA GLU A 260 32.00 21.76 -6.81
C GLU A 260 30.68 22.22 -7.45
N GLU A 261 30.08 21.40 -8.30
CA GLU A 261 28.79 21.70 -8.93
C GLU A 261 27.63 21.72 -7.92
N GLN A 262 27.68 20.84 -6.92
CA GLN A 262 26.69 20.78 -5.85
C GLN A 262 26.75 22.04 -4.97
N ALA A 263 27.96 22.52 -4.63
CA ALA A 263 28.15 23.77 -3.89
C ALA A 263 27.56 24.98 -4.65
N VAL A 264 27.90 25.11 -5.94
CA VAL A 264 27.39 26.20 -6.80
C VAL A 264 25.87 26.19 -6.89
N LYS A 265 25.26 25.00 -6.97
CA LYS A 265 23.79 24.88 -7.06
C LYS A 265 23.09 25.15 -5.73
N LEU A 266 23.68 24.73 -4.60
CA LEU A 266 23.17 25.05 -3.26
C LEU A 266 23.17 26.55 -3.02
N GLU A 267 24.28 27.22 -3.35
CA GLU A 267 24.40 28.68 -3.26
C GLU A 267 23.38 29.39 -4.17
N ALA A 268 23.28 28.98 -5.44
CA ALA A 268 22.32 29.54 -6.38
C ALA A 268 20.86 29.35 -5.94
N ALA A 269 20.52 28.20 -5.34
CA ALA A 269 19.20 27.94 -4.80
C ALA A 269 18.91 28.83 -3.57
N PHE A 270 19.85 28.93 -2.65
CA PHE A 270 19.74 29.78 -1.46
C PHE A 270 19.49 31.24 -1.85
N GLU A 271 20.32 31.80 -2.74
CA GLU A 271 20.19 33.17 -3.23
C GLU A 271 18.87 33.43 -3.95
N LYS A 272 18.45 32.50 -4.83
CA LYS A 272 17.22 32.62 -5.62
C LYS A 272 16.01 32.82 -4.72
N TRP A 273 15.95 32.08 -3.62
CA TRP A 273 14.83 32.14 -2.68
C TRP A 273 15.01 33.24 -1.62
N SER A 274 16.24 33.61 -1.28
CA SER A 274 16.54 34.77 -0.43
C SER A 274 16.05 36.07 -1.07
N ARG A 275 16.28 36.23 -2.39
CA ARG A 275 15.79 37.38 -3.17
C ARG A 275 14.26 37.50 -3.23
N LYS A 276 13.51 36.41 -3.05
CA LYS A 276 12.05 36.44 -3.12
C LYS A 276 11.37 36.89 -1.83
N GLY A 277 12.09 36.90 -0.70
CA GLY A 277 11.58 37.29 0.61
C GLY A 277 10.51 36.33 1.17
N GLY A 278 10.48 36.11 2.49
CA GLY A 278 9.41 35.36 3.17
C GLY A 278 9.43 33.83 3.02
N VAL A 279 10.34 33.25 2.23
CA VAL A 279 10.47 31.78 2.04
C VAL A 279 11.40 31.14 3.07
N TRP A 280 12.38 31.89 3.58
CA TRP A 280 13.36 31.39 4.53
C TRP A 280 13.03 31.83 5.96
N SER A 281 12.92 30.87 6.87
CA SER A 281 12.92 31.13 8.31
C SER A 281 14.34 31.41 8.81
N VAL A 282 14.49 31.92 10.04
CA VAL A 282 15.82 32.13 10.66
C VAL A 282 16.64 30.83 10.70
N ALA A 283 15.98 29.67 10.81
CA ALA A 283 16.63 28.37 10.77
C ALA A 283 17.18 27.97 9.39
N ALA A 284 16.65 28.53 8.30
CA ALA A 284 17.09 28.17 6.95
C ALA A 284 18.51 28.64 6.63
N ALA A 285 18.95 29.77 7.21
CA ALA A 285 20.32 30.24 7.08
C ALA A 285 21.32 29.29 7.78
N GLN A 286 20.93 28.75 8.95
CA GLN A 286 21.73 27.75 9.65
C GLN A 286 21.80 26.43 8.87
N VAL A 287 20.67 25.95 8.34
CA VAL A 287 20.62 24.73 7.52
C VAL A 287 21.47 24.88 6.25
N TYR A 288 21.48 26.06 5.61
CA TYR A 288 22.37 26.34 4.48
C TYR A 288 23.84 26.24 4.87
N ALA A 289 24.24 26.86 6.00
CA ALA A 289 25.61 26.80 6.50
C ALA A 289 26.04 25.36 6.81
N ASP A 290 25.17 24.59 7.46
CA ASP A 290 25.43 23.19 7.79
C ASP A 290 25.54 22.33 6.51
N GLN A 291 24.68 22.56 5.52
CA GLN A 291 24.75 21.87 4.23
C GLN A 291 26.03 22.22 3.46
N MET A 292 26.47 23.48 3.47
CA MET A 292 27.74 23.88 2.85
C MET A 292 28.95 23.25 3.53
N ASN A 293 28.90 22.97 4.83
CA ASN A 293 29.95 22.23 5.54
C ASN A 293 29.99 20.74 5.17
N HIS A 294 28.87 20.19 4.66
CA HIS A 294 28.75 18.77 4.29
C HIS A 294 29.01 18.48 2.81
N VAL A 295 28.97 19.50 1.94
CA VAL A 295 29.40 19.39 0.53
C VAL A 295 30.90 19.24 0.48
#